data_AF-A0A955BJ11-F1
#
_entry.id   AF-A0A955BJ11-F1
#
_cell.length_a   1.000
_cell.length_b   1.000
_cell.length_c   1.000
_cell.angle_alpha   90.00
_cell.angle_beta   90.00
_cell.angle_gamma   90.00
#
_symmetry.space_group_name_H-M   'P 1'
#
loop_
_entity.id
_entity.type
_entity.pdbx_description
1 polymer ?
#
loop_
_entity_poly.entity_id
_entity_poly.type
_entity_poly.pdbx_seq_one_letter_code
_entity_poly.pdbx_strand_id
1 'polypeptide(L)' 'MNLPTPNAFNRGALDSNEVAALRAAHYNATLMASIDVTDSLRILRVRPDKAIGGYEAGQYTSLGLGYWEA' A
#
# COMPACT_ATOMS: atom_id res chain seq x y z
N MET A 1 0.22 24.54 27.48
CA MET A 1 0.82 24.27 26.16
C MET A 1 0.13 23.04 25.60
N ASN A 2 -0.96 23.23 24.84
CA ASN A 2 -1.69 22.12 24.21
C ASN A 2 -1.18 21.96 22.79
N LEU A 3 -0.52 20.83 22.51
CA LEU A 3 -0.30 20.40 21.12
C LEU A 3 -1.65 19.89 20.60
N PRO A 4 -2.13 20.33 19.43
CA PRO A 4 -3.30 19.72 18.82
C PRO A 4 -2.95 18.27 18.49
N THR A 5 -3.72 17.33 19.07
CA THR A 5 -3.71 15.94 18.66
C THR A 5 -4.18 15.91 17.19
N PRO A 6 -3.37 15.45 16.22
CA PRO A 6 -3.86 15.32 14.86
C PRO A 6 -4.96 14.27 14.87
N ASN A 7 -6.18 14.71 14.60
CA ASN A 7 -7.33 13.84 14.51
C ASN A 7 -7.16 12.99 13.24
N ALA A 8 -6.61 11.78 13.40
CA ALA A 8 -6.11 10.94 12.29
C ALA A 8 -7.18 10.53 11.26
N PHE A 9 -8.46 10.77 11.56
CA PHE A 9 -9.61 10.30 10.79
C PHE A 9 -10.43 11.41 10.12
N ASN A 10 -10.05 12.68 10.26
CA ASN A 10 -10.73 13.80 9.59
C ASN A 10 -9.77 14.49 8.60
N ARG A 11 -9.21 13.71 7.67
CA ARG A 11 -8.61 14.32 6.49
C ARG A 11 -9.78 14.67 5.57
N GLY A 12 -10.04 15.97 5.37
CA GLY A 12 -10.80 16.40 4.20
C GLY A 12 -10.21 15.78 2.93
N ALA A 13 -10.91 15.89 1.81
CA ALA A 13 -10.36 15.40 0.53
C ALA A 13 -8.92 15.91 0.37
N LEU A 14 -7.97 14.98 0.32
CA LEU A 14 -6.56 15.31 0.17
C LEU A 14 -6.37 16.06 -1.13
N ASP A 15 -5.54 17.09 -1.11
CA ASP A 15 -5.18 17.76 -2.34
C ASP A 15 -4.23 16.87 -3.19
N SER A 16 -4.07 17.22 -4.47
CA SER A 16 -3.27 16.43 -5.39
C SER A 16 -1.78 16.34 -4.99
N ASN A 17 -1.25 17.34 -4.29
CA ASN A 17 0.15 17.34 -3.85
C ASN A 17 0.32 16.41 -2.64
N GLU A 18 -0.62 16.42 -1.70
CA GLU A 18 -0.63 15.50 -0.56
C GLU A 18 -0.73 14.04 -1.02
N VAL A 19 -1.61 13.76 -1.99
CA VAL A 19 -1.70 12.43 -2.62
C VAL A 19 -0.37 12.06 -3.30
N ALA A 20 0.24 12.96 -4.06
CA ALA A 20 1.52 12.71 -4.72
C ALA A 20 2.64 12.42 -3.72
N ALA A 21 2.69 13.13 -2.60
CA ALA A 21 3.65 12.90 -1.53
C ALA A 21 3.48 11.50 -0.90
N LEU A 22 2.24 11.09 -0.63
CA LEU A 22 1.93 9.76 -0.09
C LEU A 22 2.30 8.64 -1.06
N ARG A 23 2.00 8.82 -2.36
CA ARG A 23 2.43 7.89 -3.42
C ARG A 23 3.94 7.71 -3.42
N ALA A 24 4.69 8.82 -3.47
CA ALA A 24 6.15 8.79 -3.50
C ALA A 24 6.76 8.14 -2.24
N ALA A 25 6.12 8.29 -1.08
CA ALA A 25 6.60 7.73 0.18
C ALA A 25 6.28 6.23 0.35
N HIS A 26 5.10 5.78 -0.11
CA HIS A 26 4.57 4.47 0.26
C HIS A 26 4.43 3.47 -0.89
N TYR A 27 4.34 3.92 -2.15
CA TYR A 27 4.32 3.00 -3.28
C TYR A 27 5.73 2.54 -3.62
N ASN A 28 5.96 1.25 -3.47
CA ASN A 28 7.27 0.62 -3.62
C ASN A 28 7.20 -0.77 -4.28
N ALA A 29 6.06 -1.09 -4.89
CA ALA A 29 5.84 -2.34 -5.59
C ALA A 29 4.77 -2.16 -6.67
N THR A 30 4.90 -2.94 -7.75
CA THR A 30 3.97 -2.92 -8.87
C THR A 30 3.14 -4.22 -8.90
N LEU A 31 1.81 -4.10 -9.02
CA LEU A 31 0.92 -5.24 -9.29
C LEU A 31 1.10 -5.70 -10.75
N MET A 32 1.53 -6.93 -10.95
CA MET A 32 1.81 -7.52 -12.26
C MET A 32 0.63 -8.34 -12.80
N ALA A 33 -0.09 -9.02 -11.92
CA ALA A 33 -1.27 -9.80 -12.30
C ALA A 33 -2.23 -9.95 -11.12
N SER A 34 -3.51 -10.06 -11.45
CA SER A 34 -4.58 -10.44 -10.55
C SER A 34 -5.32 -11.61 -11.18
N ILE A 35 -5.33 -12.77 -10.50
CA ILE A 35 -5.88 -14.01 -11.03
C ILE A 35 -6.94 -14.51 -10.04
N ASP A 36 -8.19 -14.53 -10.46
CA ASP A 36 -9.28 -15.15 -9.71
C ASP A 36 -9.16 -16.67 -9.80
N VAL A 37 -9.06 -17.33 -8.66
CA VAL A 37 -8.99 -18.79 -8.55
C VAL A 37 -10.38 -19.35 -8.24
N THR A 38 -11.08 -18.69 -7.31
CA THR A 38 -12.48 -18.94 -6.97
C THR A 38 -13.14 -17.60 -6.61
N ASP A 39 -14.44 -17.62 -6.32
CA ASP A 39 -15.19 -16.43 -5.91
C ASP A 39 -14.66 -15.76 -4.62
N SER A 40 -13.88 -16.50 -3.81
CA SER A 40 -13.35 -16.02 -2.53
C SER A 40 -11.82 -16.08 -2.44
N LEU A 41 -11.12 -16.44 -3.53
CA LEU A 41 -9.68 -16.58 -3.55
C LEU A 41 -9.08 -15.99 -4.82
N ARG A 42 -8.10 -15.10 -4.63
CA ARG A 42 -7.37 -14.42 -5.69
C ARG A 42 -5.87 -14.48 -5.44
N ILE A 43 -5.11 -14.69 -6.51
CA ILE A 43 -3.65 -14.60 -6.49
C ILE A 43 -3.25 -13.22 -7.04
N LEU A 44 -2.47 -12.48 -6.26
CA LEU A 44 -1.85 -11.23 -6.68
C LEU A 44 -0.36 -11.48 -6.93
N ARG A 45 0.11 -11.24 -8.16
CA ARG A 45 1.54 -11.25 -8.47
C ARG A 45 2.06 -9.83 -8.33
N VAL A 46 2.97 -9.62 -7.38
CA VAL A 46 3.53 -8.30 -7.07
C VAL A 46 5.03 -8.34 -7.31
N ARG A 47 5.54 -7.32 -8.01
CA ARG A 47 6.98 -7.10 -8.19
C ARG A 47 7.42 -5.94 -7.30
N PRO A 48 8.25 -6.16 -6.28
CA PRO A 48 8.89 -5.07 -5.54
C PRO A 48 9.75 -4.22 -6.47
N ASP A 49 9.75 -2.91 -6.29
CA ASP A 49 10.53 -1.99 -7.14
C ASP A 49 12.03 -2.05 -6.79
N LYS A 50 12.35 -2.52 -5.58
CA LYS A 50 13.71 -2.82 -5.12
C LYS A 50 13.86 -4.32 -4.95
N ALA A 51 15.05 -4.84 -5.22
CA ALA A 51 15.35 -6.24 -4.96
C ALA A 51 15.12 -6.58 -3.48
N ILE A 52 14.38 -7.66 -3.24
CA ILE A 52 14.22 -8.26 -1.92
C ILE A 52 15.23 -9.40 -1.78
N GLY A 53 15.65 -9.71 -0.55
CA GLY A 53 16.46 -10.89 -0.28
C GLY A 53 15.74 -12.18 -0.67
N GLY A 54 16.49 -13.28 -0.77
CA GLY A 54 15.89 -14.60 -0.90
C GLY A 54 14.92 -14.89 0.25
N TYR A 55 13.99 -15.82 0.02
CA TYR A 55 13.02 -16.26 1.03
C TYR A 55 13.04 -17.78 1.14
N GLU A 56 12.71 -18.27 2.33
CA GLU A 56 12.52 -19.69 2.60
C GLU A 56 11.02 -20.04 2.54
N ALA A 57 10.72 -21.29 2.18
CA ALA A 57 9.34 -21.75 2.13
C ALA A 57 8.67 -21.65 3.52
N GLY A 58 7.44 -21.16 3.55
CA GLY A 58 6.67 -20.93 4.78
C GLY A 58 6.80 -19.52 5.35
N GLN A 59 7.68 -18.67 4.80
CA GLN A 59 7.70 -17.24 5.13
C GLN A 59 6.52 -16.50 4.48
N TYR A 60 6.14 -15.38 5.09
CA TYR A 60 5.12 -14.47 4.57
C TYR A 60 5.66 -13.04 4.54
N THR A 61 4.96 -12.17 3.82
CA THR A 61 5.22 -10.74 3.79
C THR A 61 3.92 -9.97 4.01
N SER A 62 4.05 -8.68 4.31
CA SER A 62 2.91 -7.78 4.49
C SER A 62 2.77 -6.88 3.28
N LEU A 63 1.55 -6.77 2.76
CA LEU A 63 1.20 -5.83 1.69
C LEU A 63 0.32 -4.72 2.27
N GLY A 64 0.79 -3.48 2.21
CA GLY A 64 0.00 -2.31 2.60
C GLY A 64 -0.76 -1.74 1.39
N LEU A 65 -2.00 -1.32 1.61
CA LEU A 65 -2.81 -0.62 0.62
C LEU A 65 -3.01 0.83 1.04
N GLY A 66 -2.92 1.74 0.07
CA GLY A 66 -3.18 3.15 0.33
C GLY A 66 -4.67 3.47 0.31
N TYR A 67 -5.16 4.15 1.35
CA TYR A 67 -6.54 4.65 1.46
C TYR A 67 -6.57 6.19 1.34
N TRP A 68 -5.86 6.72 0.35
CA TRP A 68 -5.72 8.17 0.15
C TRP A 68 -5.99 8.59 -1.30
N GLU A 69 -6.38 7.66 -2.15
CA GLU A 69 -6.82 7.93 -3.52
C GLU A 69 -8.36 7.97 -3.52
N ALA A 70 -8.92 9.02 -4.13
CA ALA A 70 -10.36 9.27 -4.23
C ALA A 70 -10.94 8.77 -5.56
#